data_AF-A0A3B5LV63-F1
#
_entry.id   AF-A0A3B5LV63-F1
#
_cell.length_a   1.000
_cell.length_b   1.000
_cell.length_c   1.000
_cell.angle_alpha   90.00
_cell.angle_beta   90.00
_cell.angle_gamma   90.00
#
_symmetry.space_group_name_H-M   'P 1'
#
loop_
_entity.id
_entity.type
_entity.pdbx_description
1 polymer ?
#
loop_
_entity_poly.entity_id
_entity_poly.type
_entity_poly.pdbx_seq_one_letter_code
_entity_poly.pdbx_strand_id
1 'polypeptide(L)'
;MSQNHLSQWSHTLVLRAHCPTCFRCPPAPAKLTYMIALPVNLLNLLIAYSFKDVQQQKNTCRTVVSEDQSSGHLIYSIANKSDLTRKEREMWNISLQGLIHLGVIIIVDVLFHFMYILTIPTDIKLLKHLSDWALVGLAYVNLVYDWIKAAVMFGVINTVSTLDHLDPPKPPKCITMLYVFSETHFDRGINDWLCKYVYNYLGGKHENVVEELVATLCTYGVTILWLGPCEVVLFWAFFNCFGLNFELWTAKVFSMEPFASFEAAMSEAMSRRIRAIFNTFNFWCIVLYNLMALNSLDFVKLVTKRLLLKGFPITTVIVMFVTYCLIQVIKERERRQALIDDPDPLPPAPPLNAATPTCPPTAAPQAAADSSKEKAE
;
A
#
# COMPACT_ATOMS: atom_id res chain seq x y z
N MET A 1 -3.56 -19.28 -48.53
CA MET A 1 -4.70 -18.62 -49.18
C MET A 1 -5.68 -18.24 -48.08
N SER A 2 -5.82 -16.94 -47.80
CA SER A 2 -6.79 -16.24 -46.91
C SER A 2 -6.84 -16.65 -45.41
N GLN A 3 -6.14 -15.94 -44.52
CA GLN A 3 -6.60 -14.81 -43.67
C GLN A 3 -7.63 -15.17 -42.55
N ASN A 4 -7.29 -14.71 -41.34
CA ASN A 4 -8.09 -14.56 -40.09
C ASN A 4 -7.83 -15.56 -38.96
N HIS A 5 -7.71 -15.02 -37.75
CA HIS A 5 -7.52 -15.65 -36.42
C HIS A 5 -6.10 -15.77 -35.86
N LEU A 6 -5.36 -14.65 -35.67
CA LEU A 6 -4.25 -14.59 -34.70
C LEU A 6 -4.07 -13.16 -34.13
N SER A 7 -5.17 -12.51 -33.72
CA SER A 7 -5.13 -11.15 -33.13
C SER A 7 -5.92 -10.99 -31.82
N GLN A 8 -6.01 -12.01 -30.96
CA GLN A 8 -7.00 -11.99 -29.87
C GLN A 8 -6.56 -12.51 -28.50
N TRP A 9 -5.26 -12.53 -28.18
CA TRP A 9 -4.78 -13.01 -26.88
C TRP A 9 -3.76 -12.10 -26.17
N SER A 10 -3.93 -10.78 -26.29
CA SER A 10 -3.12 -9.79 -25.56
C SER A 10 -3.98 -8.76 -24.78
N HIS A 11 -5.14 -9.18 -24.29
CA HIS A 11 -6.02 -8.33 -23.48
C HIS A 11 -5.76 -8.44 -21.97
N THR A 12 -4.88 -7.54 -21.50
CA THR A 12 -5.20 -6.54 -20.46
C THR A 12 -5.73 -7.06 -19.11
N LEU A 13 -4.80 -7.45 -18.21
CA LEU A 13 -5.03 -7.44 -16.76
C LEU A 13 -4.58 -6.08 -16.21
N VAL A 14 -5.37 -5.03 -16.46
CA VAL A 14 -5.08 -3.67 -15.99
C VAL A 14 -6.35 -3.10 -15.37
N LEU A 15 -6.23 -2.67 -14.12
CA LEU A 15 -7.23 -1.89 -13.38
C LEU A 15 -7.57 -0.62 -14.16
N ARG A 16 -8.58 -0.71 -15.03
CA ARG A 16 -9.13 0.46 -15.72
C ARG A 16 -9.99 1.23 -14.71
N ALA A 17 -9.46 2.32 -14.18
CA ALA A 17 -10.29 3.35 -13.56
C ALA A 17 -11.19 3.91 -14.66
N HIS A 18 -12.50 3.60 -14.63
CA HIS A 18 -13.44 4.21 -15.57
C HIS A 18 -13.90 5.56 -15.02
N CYS A 19 -13.38 6.62 -15.65
CA CYS A 19 -13.87 7.99 -15.53
C CYS A 19 -15.18 8.12 -16.35
N PRO A 20 -16.33 8.53 -15.78
CA PRO A 20 -17.62 8.51 -16.48
C PRO A 20 -17.82 9.61 -17.54
N THR A 21 -16.83 10.45 -17.85
CA THR A 21 -17.07 11.73 -18.54
C THR A 21 -16.45 11.90 -19.93
N CYS A 22 -15.84 10.88 -20.53
CA CYS A 22 -15.38 10.98 -21.93
C CYS A 22 -16.49 10.63 -22.93
N PHE A 23 -17.21 11.68 -23.36
CA PHE A 23 -17.99 11.87 -24.59
C PHE A 23 -18.68 10.65 -25.26
N ARG A 24 -20.02 10.65 -25.16
CA ARG A 24 -21.01 10.13 -26.14
C ARG A 24 -21.39 8.63 -26.11
N CYS A 25 -21.71 8.09 -24.94
CA CYS A 25 -22.56 6.88 -24.83
C CYS A 25 -23.71 7.09 -23.83
N PRO A 26 -24.93 6.55 -24.09
CA PRO A 26 -26.06 6.71 -23.19
C PRO A 26 -25.82 6.00 -21.83
N PRO A 27 -26.45 6.45 -20.74
CA PRO A 27 -26.32 5.80 -19.44
C PRO A 27 -27.20 4.54 -19.43
N ALA A 28 -26.59 3.36 -19.50
CA ALA A 28 -27.26 2.08 -19.32
C ALA A 28 -26.29 1.08 -18.63
N PRO A 29 -26.78 0.01 -18.00
CA PRO A 29 -26.34 -0.49 -16.68
C PRO A 29 -25.02 -1.27 -16.71
N ALA A 30 -23.90 -0.59 -16.96
CA ALA A 30 -22.59 -1.23 -17.04
C ALA A 30 -21.96 -1.57 -15.66
N LYS A 31 -22.51 -1.05 -14.55
CA LYS A 31 -21.93 -1.29 -13.21
C LYS A 31 -22.08 -2.73 -12.71
N LEU A 32 -23.12 -3.46 -13.16
CA LEU A 32 -23.42 -4.82 -12.68
C LEU A 32 -22.70 -5.91 -13.50
N THR A 33 -22.52 -5.69 -14.81
CA THR A 33 -21.95 -6.71 -15.72
C THR A 33 -20.44 -6.90 -15.52
N TYR A 34 -19.70 -5.85 -15.16
CA TYR A 34 -18.24 -5.93 -15.00
C TYR A 34 -17.78 -6.36 -13.60
N MET A 35 -18.56 -6.09 -12.55
CA MET A 35 -18.29 -6.57 -11.19
C MET A 35 -18.38 -8.10 -11.11
N ILE A 36 -19.27 -8.73 -11.89
CA ILE A 36 -19.42 -10.19 -11.94
C ILE A 36 -18.45 -10.80 -12.97
N ALA A 37 -18.21 -10.15 -14.11
CA ALA A 37 -17.42 -10.76 -15.20
C ALA A 37 -15.90 -10.84 -14.93
N LEU A 38 -15.31 -9.89 -14.20
CA LEU A 38 -13.86 -9.89 -13.95
C LEU A 38 -13.43 -11.00 -12.96
N PRO A 39 -14.11 -11.19 -11.81
CA PRO A 39 -13.86 -12.31 -10.92
C PRO A 39 -14.20 -13.65 -11.57
N VAL A 40 -15.29 -13.74 -12.37
CA VAL A 40 -15.67 -14.99 -13.04
C VAL A 40 -14.69 -15.39 -14.16
N ASN A 41 -14.11 -14.43 -14.89
CA ASN A 41 -13.08 -14.74 -15.89
C ASN A 41 -11.74 -15.11 -15.25
N LEU A 42 -11.37 -14.48 -14.12
CA LEU A 42 -10.19 -14.85 -13.35
C LEU A 42 -10.38 -16.20 -12.63
N LEU A 43 -11.60 -16.48 -12.16
CA LEU A 43 -12.07 -17.76 -11.60
C LEU A 43 -11.99 -18.86 -12.65
N ASN A 44 -12.47 -18.63 -13.87
CA ASN A 44 -12.34 -19.59 -14.96
C ASN A 44 -10.87 -19.84 -15.33
N LEU A 45 -10.01 -18.83 -15.24
CA LEU A 45 -8.57 -19.00 -15.46
C LEU A 45 -7.92 -19.81 -14.34
N LEU A 46 -8.17 -19.47 -13.06
CA LEU A 46 -7.59 -20.15 -11.91
C LEU A 46 -8.13 -21.59 -11.74
N ILE A 47 -9.42 -21.82 -12.00
CA ILE A 47 -10.01 -23.18 -12.05
C ILE A 47 -9.46 -23.95 -13.24
N ALA A 48 -9.37 -23.35 -14.44
CA ALA A 48 -8.79 -24.03 -15.60
C ALA A 48 -7.31 -24.38 -15.40
N TYR A 49 -6.54 -23.55 -14.70
CA TYR A 49 -5.15 -23.85 -14.33
C TYR A 49 -5.07 -24.92 -13.24
N SER A 50 -5.85 -24.79 -12.17
CA SER A 50 -5.86 -25.76 -11.07
C SER A 50 -6.38 -27.15 -11.47
N PHE A 51 -7.25 -27.26 -12.48
CA PHE A 51 -7.71 -28.55 -13.03
C PHE A 51 -6.83 -29.08 -14.16
N LYS A 52 -6.18 -28.22 -14.97
CA LYS A 52 -5.22 -28.69 -15.98
C LYS A 52 -3.96 -29.29 -15.36
N ASP A 53 -3.51 -28.81 -14.21
CA ASP A 53 -2.30 -29.34 -13.55
C ASP A 53 -2.47 -30.78 -13.00
N VAL A 54 -3.71 -31.26 -12.80
CA VAL A 54 -3.95 -32.65 -12.36
C VAL A 54 -3.98 -33.64 -13.54
N GLN A 55 -4.16 -33.19 -14.78
CA GLN A 55 -4.26 -34.09 -15.95
C GLN A 55 -3.27 -33.83 -17.10
N GLN A 56 -2.62 -32.67 -17.16
CA GLN A 56 -1.86 -32.26 -18.34
C GLN A 56 -0.35 -32.17 -18.12
N GLN A 57 0.20 -32.92 -17.16
CA GLN A 57 1.66 -33.06 -17.02
C GLN A 57 2.26 -34.24 -17.80
N LYS A 58 1.47 -34.96 -18.61
CA LYS A 58 1.94 -36.19 -19.29
C LYS A 58 2.27 -36.06 -20.78
N ASN A 59 1.72 -35.08 -21.52
CA ASN A 59 1.67 -35.19 -23.00
C ASN A 59 2.17 -33.99 -23.84
N THR A 60 2.74 -32.91 -23.28
CA THR A 60 3.08 -31.72 -24.08
C THR A 60 4.50 -31.24 -23.87
N CYS A 61 5.48 -32.12 -24.05
CA CYS A 61 6.89 -31.75 -24.11
C CYS A 61 7.56 -32.39 -25.34
N ARG A 62 7.08 -32.04 -26.55
CA ARG A 62 7.75 -32.38 -27.80
C ARG A 62 7.20 -31.57 -28.98
N THR A 63 7.31 -30.24 -28.99
CA THR A 63 7.33 -29.38 -30.21
C THR A 63 7.30 -27.91 -29.80
N VAL A 64 7.84 -27.03 -30.66
CA VAL A 64 7.92 -25.55 -30.59
C VAL A 64 9.27 -25.05 -30.03
N VAL A 65 10.35 -24.97 -30.85
CA VAL A 65 10.75 -23.89 -31.81
C VAL A 65 11.56 -22.81 -31.08
N SER A 66 12.91 -22.75 -31.19
CA SER A 66 13.76 -22.15 -32.26
C SER A 66 13.46 -20.68 -32.57
N GLU A 67 14.50 -19.84 -32.45
CA GLU A 67 14.62 -18.40 -32.83
C GLU A 67 14.09 -17.34 -31.83
N ASP A 68 14.99 -16.78 -30.99
CA ASP A 68 15.40 -15.36 -31.00
C ASP A 68 16.44 -15.08 -29.86
N GLN A 69 17.55 -14.43 -30.18
CA GLN A 69 18.85 -14.56 -29.49
C GLN A 69 19.33 -13.23 -28.88
N SER A 70 18.61 -12.65 -27.92
CA SER A 70 19.20 -11.65 -27.00
C SER A 70 18.43 -11.46 -25.69
N SER A 71 17.10 -11.31 -25.75
CA SER A 71 16.23 -11.33 -24.55
C SER A 71 15.90 -12.75 -24.07
N GLY A 72 16.20 -13.73 -24.91
CA GLY A 72 16.03 -15.14 -24.63
C GLY A 72 16.95 -15.66 -23.52
N HIS A 73 18.11 -15.07 -23.24
CA HIS A 73 19.08 -15.75 -22.35
C HIS A 73 18.61 -15.90 -20.88
N LEU A 74 17.85 -14.93 -20.35
CA LEU A 74 17.29 -15.01 -19.00
C LEU A 74 16.09 -15.97 -18.95
N ILE A 75 15.15 -15.83 -19.89
CA ILE A 75 13.96 -16.69 -20.01
C ILE A 75 14.37 -18.13 -20.35
N TYR A 76 15.36 -18.32 -21.21
CA TYR A 76 15.96 -19.61 -21.57
C TYR A 76 16.68 -20.24 -20.38
N SER A 77 17.37 -19.48 -19.53
CA SER A 77 17.99 -20.03 -18.31
C SER A 77 16.96 -20.50 -17.28
N ILE A 78 15.81 -19.83 -17.21
CA ILE A 78 14.68 -20.19 -16.33
C ILE A 78 13.94 -21.39 -16.91
N ALA A 79 13.69 -21.43 -18.22
CA ALA A 79 13.02 -22.53 -18.91
C ALA A 79 13.88 -23.81 -19.01
N ASN A 80 15.21 -23.67 -19.04
CA ASN A 80 16.16 -24.79 -19.12
C ASN A 80 16.48 -25.41 -17.75
N LYS A 81 15.88 -24.91 -16.65
CA LYS A 81 15.84 -25.66 -15.40
C LYS A 81 14.78 -26.75 -15.53
N SER A 82 15.18 -27.92 -16.00
CA SER A 82 14.33 -29.11 -16.14
C SER A 82 13.83 -29.68 -14.80
N ASP A 83 14.15 -29.04 -13.67
CA ASP A 83 13.84 -29.50 -12.31
C ASP A 83 13.08 -28.44 -11.51
N LEU A 84 12.00 -27.92 -12.09
CA LEU A 84 10.97 -27.16 -11.36
C LEU A 84 9.91 -28.10 -10.76
N THR A 85 10.31 -29.31 -10.33
CA THR A 85 9.40 -30.21 -9.63
C THR A 85 9.19 -29.70 -8.21
N ARG A 86 8.15 -28.89 -8.02
CA ARG A 86 7.76 -28.41 -6.69
C ARG A 86 7.32 -29.60 -5.83
N LYS A 87 7.80 -29.65 -4.58
CA LYS A 87 7.39 -30.68 -3.62
C LYS A 87 5.86 -30.62 -3.46
N GLU A 88 5.21 -31.78 -3.43
CA GLU A 88 3.74 -31.91 -3.32
C GLU A 88 3.15 -31.05 -2.19
N ARG A 89 3.87 -30.93 -1.06
CA ARG A 89 3.49 -30.08 0.07
C ARG A 89 3.49 -28.58 -0.24
N GLU A 90 4.43 -28.10 -1.06
CA GLU A 90 4.50 -26.70 -1.49
C GLU A 90 3.39 -26.38 -2.49
N MET A 91 3.11 -27.30 -3.43
CA MET A 91 1.96 -27.17 -4.34
C MET A 91 0.64 -27.12 -3.56
N TRP A 92 0.46 -28.01 -2.57
CA TRP A 92 -0.71 -28.00 -1.71
C TRP A 92 -0.88 -26.67 -0.96
N ASN A 93 0.21 -26.10 -0.44
CA ASN A 93 0.16 -24.82 0.25
C ASN A 93 -0.28 -23.68 -0.68
N ILE A 94 0.23 -23.64 -1.92
CA ILE A 94 -0.14 -22.60 -2.90
C ILE A 94 -1.59 -22.78 -3.35
N SER A 95 -2.03 -24.00 -3.60
CA SER A 95 -3.43 -24.29 -3.91
C SER A 95 -4.36 -23.89 -2.77
N LEU A 96 -3.98 -24.14 -1.52
CA LEU A 96 -4.72 -23.69 -0.34
C LEU A 96 -4.78 -22.17 -0.25
N GLN A 97 -3.66 -21.47 -0.47
CA GLN A 97 -3.64 -20.00 -0.52
C GLN A 97 -4.54 -19.47 -1.65
N GLY A 98 -4.50 -20.09 -2.83
CA GLY A 98 -5.38 -19.77 -3.94
C GLY A 98 -6.87 -19.91 -3.60
N LEU A 99 -7.24 -21.01 -2.92
CA LEU A 99 -8.61 -21.21 -2.43
C LEU A 99 -9.02 -20.20 -1.36
N ILE A 100 -8.11 -19.85 -0.44
CA ILE A 100 -8.35 -18.82 0.57
C ILE A 100 -8.57 -17.46 -0.11
N HIS A 101 -7.70 -17.06 -1.03
CA HIS A 101 -7.84 -15.81 -1.79
C HIS A 101 -9.15 -15.79 -2.58
N LEU A 102 -9.55 -16.92 -3.18
CA LEU A 102 -10.83 -17.05 -3.86
C LEU A 102 -12.01 -16.84 -2.90
N GLY A 103 -11.99 -17.50 -1.75
CA GLY A 103 -13.00 -17.30 -0.71
C GLY A 103 -13.09 -15.84 -0.27
N VAL A 104 -11.94 -15.19 -0.07
CA VAL A 104 -11.86 -13.76 0.28
C VAL A 104 -12.45 -12.88 -0.82
N ILE A 105 -12.16 -13.14 -2.11
CA ILE A 105 -12.74 -12.40 -3.23
C ILE A 105 -14.26 -12.47 -3.20
N ILE A 106 -14.83 -13.67 -3.05
CA ILE A 106 -16.28 -13.87 -3.03
C ILE A 106 -16.91 -13.13 -1.84
N ILE A 107 -16.33 -13.26 -0.65
CA ILE A 107 -16.83 -12.57 0.56
C ILE A 107 -16.79 -11.05 0.37
N VAL A 108 -15.67 -10.52 -0.10
CA VAL A 108 -15.49 -9.08 -0.32
C VAL A 108 -16.44 -8.55 -1.39
N ASP A 109 -16.61 -9.27 -2.50
CA ASP A 109 -17.54 -8.90 -3.57
C ASP A 109 -19.00 -8.86 -3.07
N VAL A 110 -19.42 -9.88 -2.31
CA VAL A 110 -20.74 -9.94 -1.67
C VAL A 110 -20.93 -8.77 -0.72
N LEU A 111 -19.98 -8.52 0.19
CA LEU A 111 -20.07 -7.40 1.14
C LEU A 111 -20.18 -6.06 0.40
N PHE A 112 -19.36 -5.85 -0.63
CA PHE A 112 -19.36 -4.62 -1.40
C PHE A 112 -20.62 -4.42 -2.24
N HIS A 113 -21.23 -5.51 -2.71
CA HIS A 113 -22.52 -5.47 -3.38
C HIS A 113 -23.63 -4.94 -2.45
N PHE A 114 -23.68 -5.43 -1.21
CA PHE A 114 -24.74 -5.08 -0.27
C PHE A 114 -24.51 -3.78 0.52
N MET A 115 -23.27 -3.33 0.67
CA MET A 115 -22.97 -2.11 1.44
C MET A 115 -23.12 -0.81 0.66
N TYR A 116 -23.28 -0.86 -0.68
CA TYR A 116 -23.48 0.31 -1.55
C TYR A 116 -22.45 1.45 -1.35
N ILE A 117 -21.23 1.12 -0.96
CA ILE A 117 -20.19 2.08 -0.51
C ILE A 117 -19.92 3.17 -1.56
N LEU A 118 -19.91 2.80 -2.85
CA LEU A 118 -19.67 3.72 -3.97
C LEU A 118 -20.93 4.43 -4.49
N THR A 119 -22.12 3.98 -4.09
CA THR A 119 -23.39 4.57 -4.54
C THR A 119 -23.84 5.68 -3.60
N ILE A 120 -23.67 5.51 -2.28
CA ILE A 120 -24.08 6.51 -1.28
C ILE A 120 -23.44 7.89 -1.52
N PRO A 121 -22.13 8.00 -1.84
CA PRO A 121 -21.50 9.30 -2.08
C PRO A 121 -22.05 10.06 -3.29
N THR A 122 -22.76 9.38 -4.20
CA THR A 122 -23.34 10.01 -5.40
C THR A 122 -24.63 10.78 -5.09
N ASP A 123 -25.33 10.47 -4.00
CA ASP A 123 -26.54 11.18 -3.60
C ASP A 123 -26.21 12.34 -2.64
N ILE A 124 -25.77 13.47 -3.22
CA ILE A 124 -25.45 14.68 -2.46
C ILE A 124 -26.63 15.20 -1.62
N LYS A 125 -27.88 14.92 -1.99
CA LYS A 125 -29.05 15.35 -1.20
C LYS A 125 -29.10 14.56 0.10
N LEU A 126 -28.96 13.24 0.03
CA LEU A 126 -28.85 12.38 1.22
C LEU A 126 -27.70 12.83 2.12
N LEU A 127 -26.51 13.07 1.56
CA LEU A 127 -25.32 13.43 2.33
C LEU A 127 -25.46 14.75 3.11
N LYS A 128 -26.30 15.68 2.65
CA LYS A 128 -26.59 16.93 3.36
C LYS A 128 -27.40 16.70 4.64
N HIS A 129 -28.16 15.61 4.72
CA HIS A 129 -28.97 15.24 5.88
C HIS A 129 -28.23 14.31 6.86
N LEU A 130 -27.12 13.70 6.46
CA LEU A 130 -26.31 12.87 7.35
C LEU A 130 -25.67 13.69 8.47
N SER A 131 -25.39 13.07 9.61
CA SER A 131 -24.57 13.69 10.66
C SER A 131 -23.11 13.84 10.21
N ASP A 132 -22.34 14.73 10.86
CA ASP A 132 -20.92 14.93 10.52
C ASP A 132 -20.12 13.62 10.71
N TRP A 133 -20.42 12.88 11.78
CA TRP A 133 -19.79 11.59 12.07
C TRP A 133 -20.08 10.52 11.03
N ALA A 134 -21.33 10.45 10.54
CA ALA A 134 -21.69 9.52 9.48
C ALA A 134 -20.97 9.87 8.16
N LEU A 135 -20.79 11.16 7.88
CA LEU A 135 -20.06 11.61 6.69
C LEU A 135 -18.56 11.27 6.78
N VAL A 136 -17.93 11.46 7.94
CA VAL A 136 -16.54 11.04 8.19
C VAL A 136 -16.40 9.52 8.08
N GLY A 137 -17.34 8.76 8.64
CA GLY A 137 -17.37 7.29 8.51
C GLY A 137 -17.52 6.85 7.05
N LEU A 138 -18.40 7.48 6.28
CA LEU A 138 -18.58 7.19 4.85
C LEU A 138 -17.29 7.47 4.05
N ALA A 139 -16.63 8.60 4.32
CA ALA A 139 -15.35 8.92 3.72
C ALA A 139 -14.28 7.87 4.06
N TYR A 140 -14.18 7.47 5.34
CA TYR A 140 -13.28 6.43 5.79
C TYR A 140 -13.54 5.08 5.08
N VAL A 141 -14.78 4.62 5.03
CA VAL A 141 -15.15 3.35 4.39
C VAL A 141 -14.87 3.37 2.88
N ASN A 142 -15.02 4.53 2.22
CA ASN A 142 -14.65 4.67 0.80
C ASN A 142 -13.15 4.47 0.56
N LEU A 143 -12.30 5.01 1.43
CA LEU A 143 -10.85 4.81 1.34
C LEU A 143 -10.47 3.36 1.65
N VAL A 144 -11.04 2.79 2.71
CA VAL A 144 -10.78 1.38 3.08
C VAL A 144 -11.27 0.43 1.99
N TYR A 145 -12.39 0.73 1.33
CA TYR A 145 -12.88 -0.03 0.18
C TYR A 145 -11.83 -0.12 -0.92
N ASP A 146 -11.23 1.01 -1.31
CA ASP A 146 -10.23 1.05 -2.36
C ASP A 146 -8.98 0.24 -1.99
N TRP A 147 -8.53 0.37 -0.74
CA TRP A 147 -7.42 -0.44 -0.23
C TRP A 147 -7.72 -1.94 -0.19
N ILE A 148 -8.89 -2.36 0.31
CA ILE A 148 -9.27 -3.78 0.36
C ILE A 148 -9.28 -4.36 -1.06
N LYS A 149 -9.87 -3.63 -2.01
CA LYS A 149 -9.91 -4.05 -3.41
C LYS A 149 -8.50 -4.28 -3.96
N ALA A 150 -7.58 -3.35 -3.72
CA ALA A 150 -6.18 -3.50 -4.12
C ALA A 150 -5.50 -4.69 -3.40
N ALA A 151 -5.64 -4.80 -2.08
CA ALA A 151 -5.02 -5.85 -1.27
C ALA A 151 -5.45 -7.25 -1.72
N VAL A 152 -6.73 -7.44 -2.04
CA VAL A 152 -7.26 -8.71 -2.56
C VAL A 152 -6.67 -9.03 -3.94
N MET A 153 -6.60 -8.05 -4.84
CA MET A 153 -6.01 -8.24 -6.17
C MET A 153 -4.51 -8.60 -6.08
N PHE A 154 -3.76 -7.93 -5.20
CA PHE A 154 -2.36 -8.26 -4.93
C PHE A 154 -2.21 -9.67 -4.34
N GLY A 155 -3.15 -10.14 -3.52
CA GLY A 155 -3.15 -11.53 -3.02
C GLY A 155 -3.21 -12.56 -4.14
N VAL A 156 -4.05 -12.32 -5.17
CA VAL A 156 -4.12 -13.19 -6.34
C VAL A 156 -2.82 -13.13 -7.15
N ILE A 157 -2.33 -11.93 -7.45
CA ILE A 157 -1.07 -11.75 -8.20
C ILE A 157 0.08 -12.45 -7.48
N ASN A 158 0.19 -12.28 -6.16
CA ASN A 158 1.23 -12.91 -5.36
C ASN A 158 1.16 -14.44 -5.40
N THR A 159 -0.05 -15.00 -5.39
CA THR A 159 -0.26 -16.45 -5.52
C THR A 159 0.21 -16.95 -6.88
N VAL A 160 -0.14 -16.25 -7.95
CA VAL A 160 0.29 -16.59 -9.33
C VAL A 160 1.80 -16.42 -9.50
N SER A 161 2.38 -15.33 -9.03
CA SER A 161 3.84 -15.12 -9.04
C SER A 161 4.57 -16.24 -8.31
N THR A 162 4.07 -16.65 -7.13
CA THR A 162 4.64 -17.76 -6.38
C THR A 162 4.52 -19.09 -7.14
N LEU A 163 3.42 -19.29 -7.88
CA LEU A 163 3.25 -20.45 -8.75
C LEU A 163 4.33 -20.48 -9.84
N ASP A 164 4.60 -19.34 -10.47
CA ASP A 164 5.60 -19.17 -11.54
C ASP A 164 7.06 -19.03 -11.05
N HIS A 165 7.33 -19.30 -9.77
CA HIS A 165 8.66 -19.14 -9.14
C HIS A 165 9.22 -17.72 -9.19
N LEU A 166 8.34 -16.72 -9.24
CA LEU A 166 8.68 -15.30 -9.14
C LEU A 166 8.50 -14.79 -7.71
N ASP A 167 9.35 -13.85 -7.32
CA ASP A 167 9.19 -13.15 -6.04
C ASP A 167 7.94 -12.25 -6.09
N PRO A 168 6.96 -12.46 -5.20
CA PRO A 168 5.74 -11.69 -5.23
C PRO A 168 5.99 -10.23 -4.82
N PRO A 169 5.31 -9.26 -5.45
CA PRO A 169 5.39 -7.87 -5.02
C PRO A 169 4.86 -7.68 -3.59
N LYS A 170 5.40 -6.69 -2.88
CA LYS A 170 4.92 -6.33 -1.55
C LYS A 170 3.46 -5.84 -1.64
N PRO A 171 2.60 -6.20 -0.67
CA PRO A 171 1.22 -5.72 -0.65
C PRO A 171 1.16 -4.19 -0.45
N PRO A 172 0.06 -3.55 -0.86
CA PRO A 172 -0.12 -2.12 -0.70
C PRO A 172 -0.22 -1.74 0.79
N LYS A 173 0.41 -0.63 1.18
CA LYS A 173 0.21 -0.05 2.51
C LYS A 173 -1.26 0.36 2.64
N CYS A 174 -1.82 0.21 3.84
CA CYS A 174 -3.19 0.67 4.09
C CYS A 174 -3.26 2.19 3.94
N ILE A 175 -4.27 2.68 3.23
CA ILE A 175 -4.49 4.12 3.02
C ILE A 175 -4.61 4.90 4.34
N THR A 176 -5.10 4.24 5.39
CA THR A 176 -5.22 4.83 6.73
C THR A 176 -3.89 4.93 7.48
N MET A 177 -2.83 4.35 6.93
CA MET A 177 -1.45 4.46 7.42
C MET A 177 -0.61 5.45 6.60
N LEU A 178 -1.17 6.07 5.55
CA LEU A 178 -0.44 6.99 4.68
C LEU A 178 -0.50 8.41 5.24
N TYR A 179 0.56 8.81 5.93
CA TYR A 179 0.70 10.16 6.51
C TYR A 179 1.79 11.00 5.84
N VAL A 180 2.44 10.45 4.80
CA VAL A 180 3.58 11.00 4.08
C VAL A 180 3.32 10.85 2.57
N PHE A 181 3.55 11.89 1.78
CA PHE A 181 3.28 11.88 0.33
C PHE A 181 4.23 10.94 -0.44
N SER A 182 5.48 10.82 0.01
CA SER A 182 6.43 9.86 -0.56
C SER A 182 6.01 8.39 -0.39
N GLU A 183 5.01 8.10 0.45
CA GLU A 183 4.51 6.75 0.65
C GLU A 183 3.18 6.45 -0.08
N THR A 184 2.63 7.38 -0.85
CA THR A 184 1.33 7.24 -1.53
C THR A 184 1.39 6.36 -2.78
N HIS A 185 2.07 5.22 -2.71
CA HIS A 185 2.15 4.22 -3.77
C HIS A 185 1.08 3.13 -3.59
N PHE A 186 -0.15 3.44 -4.00
CA PHE A 186 -1.27 2.49 -3.92
C PHE A 186 -1.02 1.21 -4.73
N ASP A 187 -0.31 1.32 -5.85
CA ASP A 187 0.16 0.18 -6.62
C ASP A 187 1.70 0.17 -6.54
N ARG A 188 2.23 -0.79 -5.77
CA ARG A 188 3.67 -0.99 -5.58
C ARG A 188 4.38 -1.32 -6.89
N GLY A 189 3.75 -2.10 -7.76
CA GLY A 189 4.36 -2.55 -9.01
C GLY A 189 4.63 -1.39 -9.96
N ILE A 190 3.60 -0.59 -10.25
CA ILE A 190 3.79 0.59 -11.13
C ILE A 190 4.65 1.66 -10.46
N ASN A 191 4.55 1.84 -9.14
CA ASN A 191 5.39 2.82 -8.45
C ASN A 191 6.86 2.46 -8.53
N ASP A 192 7.22 1.20 -8.30
CA ASP A 192 8.61 0.74 -8.41
C ASP A 192 9.14 0.91 -9.85
N TRP A 193 8.29 0.66 -10.85
CA TRP A 193 8.61 0.91 -12.25
C TRP A 193 8.83 2.41 -12.53
N LEU A 194 7.93 3.28 -12.09
CA LEU A 194 8.02 4.73 -12.25
C LEU A 194 9.26 5.28 -11.54
N CYS A 195 9.51 4.86 -10.31
CA CYS A 195 10.69 5.23 -9.54
C CYS A 195 11.98 4.83 -10.28
N LYS A 196 12.05 3.59 -10.77
CA LYS A 196 13.24 3.06 -11.44
C LYS A 196 13.49 3.69 -12.81
N TYR A 197 12.47 3.80 -13.65
CA TYR A 197 12.64 4.12 -15.07
C TYR A 197 12.32 5.57 -15.43
N VAL A 198 11.62 6.31 -14.57
CA VAL A 198 11.27 7.71 -14.83
C VAL A 198 11.92 8.61 -13.79
N TYR A 199 11.57 8.46 -12.52
CA TYR A 199 12.01 9.34 -11.45
C TYR A 199 13.52 9.34 -11.26
N ASN A 200 14.14 8.17 -11.02
CA ASN A 200 15.57 8.06 -10.80
C ASN A 200 16.38 8.32 -12.07
N TYR A 201 15.83 7.95 -13.23
CA TYR A 201 16.50 8.20 -14.51
C TYR A 201 16.62 9.70 -14.80
N LEU A 202 15.56 10.47 -14.54
CA LEU A 202 15.54 11.92 -14.79
C LEU A 202 16.13 12.74 -13.64
N GLY A 203 15.96 12.31 -12.39
CA GLY A 203 16.43 13.01 -11.19
C GLY A 203 17.92 12.79 -10.88
N GLY A 204 18.56 11.80 -11.51
CA GLY A 204 19.98 11.56 -11.39
C GLY A 204 20.43 11.33 -9.94
N LYS A 205 21.19 12.29 -9.38
CA LYS A 205 21.70 12.24 -8.00
C LYS A 205 20.73 12.76 -6.94
N HIS A 206 19.60 13.34 -7.33
CA HIS A 206 18.60 13.92 -6.42
C HIS A 206 19.16 15.01 -5.48
N GLU A 207 20.16 15.77 -5.93
CA GLU A 207 20.74 16.90 -5.17
C GLU A 207 20.10 18.24 -5.55
N ASN A 208 19.62 18.36 -6.80
CA ASN A 208 19.07 19.58 -7.35
C ASN A 208 17.54 19.57 -7.31
N VAL A 209 16.96 20.60 -6.69
CA VAL A 209 15.50 20.74 -6.52
C VAL A 209 14.78 20.83 -7.88
N VAL A 210 15.41 21.43 -8.88
CA VAL A 210 14.80 21.58 -10.21
C VAL A 210 14.76 20.24 -10.95
N GLU A 211 15.84 19.45 -10.88
CA GLU A 211 15.88 18.11 -11.48
C GLU A 211 14.86 17.18 -10.82
N GLU A 212 14.73 17.25 -9.50
CA GLU A 212 13.74 16.50 -8.72
C GLU A 212 12.29 16.92 -9.08
N LEU A 213 12.04 18.22 -9.24
CA LEU A 213 10.74 18.72 -9.70
C LEU A 213 10.40 18.23 -11.11
N VAL A 214 11.36 18.26 -12.05
CA VAL A 214 11.15 17.72 -13.41
C VAL A 214 10.87 16.22 -13.35
N ALA A 215 11.64 15.47 -12.55
CA ALA A 215 11.47 14.03 -12.38
C ALA A 215 10.09 13.67 -11.79
N THR A 216 9.62 14.41 -10.78
CA THR A 216 8.27 14.21 -10.22
C THR A 216 7.18 14.58 -11.21
N LEU A 217 7.30 15.70 -11.93
CA LEU A 217 6.33 16.12 -12.96
C LEU A 217 6.23 15.09 -14.09
N CYS A 218 7.36 14.58 -14.58
CA CYS A 218 7.37 13.53 -15.60
C CYS A 218 6.76 12.23 -15.08
N THR A 219 7.08 11.82 -13.85
CA THR A 219 6.49 10.65 -13.20
C THR A 219 4.97 10.75 -13.13
N TYR A 220 4.43 11.85 -12.62
CA TYR A 220 2.98 12.07 -12.58
C TYR A 220 2.36 12.25 -13.97
N GLY A 221 3.09 12.80 -14.93
CA GLY A 221 2.68 12.86 -16.33
C GLY A 221 2.44 11.48 -16.93
N VAL A 222 3.36 10.53 -16.71
CA VAL A 222 3.18 9.13 -17.13
C VAL A 222 2.01 8.49 -16.39
N THR A 223 1.86 8.74 -15.09
CA THR A 223 0.72 8.25 -14.30
C THR A 223 -0.62 8.75 -14.83
N ILE A 224 -0.72 10.02 -15.24
CA ILE A 224 -1.93 10.58 -15.86
C ILE A 224 -2.26 9.85 -17.18
N LEU A 225 -1.25 9.62 -18.02
CA LEU A 225 -1.43 8.88 -19.28
C LEU A 225 -1.87 7.43 -19.02
N TRP A 226 -1.31 6.79 -17.99
CA TRP A 226 -1.64 5.43 -17.58
C TRP A 226 -3.08 5.29 -17.06
N LEU A 227 -3.48 6.19 -16.15
CA LEU A 227 -4.83 6.17 -15.55
C LEU A 227 -5.91 6.65 -16.52
N GLY A 228 -5.53 7.43 -17.53
CA GLY A 228 -6.44 8.09 -18.46
C GLY A 228 -6.67 9.55 -18.05
N PRO A 229 -6.37 10.53 -18.93
CA PRO A 229 -6.49 11.94 -18.60
C PRO A 229 -7.97 12.33 -18.50
N CYS A 230 -8.45 12.54 -17.28
CA CYS A 230 -9.73 13.20 -17.03
C CYS A 230 -9.60 14.18 -15.86
N GLU A 231 -10.56 15.10 -15.72
CA GLU A 231 -10.47 16.22 -14.76
C GLU A 231 -10.10 15.76 -13.34
N VAL A 232 -10.75 14.70 -12.87
CA VAL A 232 -10.52 14.13 -11.53
C VAL A 232 -9.09 13.61 -11.37
N VAL A 233 -8.56 12.90 -12.38
CA VAL A 233 -7.18 12.38 -12.39
C VAL A 233 -6.17 13.52 -12.46
N LEU A 234 -6.45 14.57 -13.24
CA LEU A 234 -5.58 15.75 -13.33
C LEU A 234 -5.48 16.49 -12.00
N PHE A 235 -6.61 16.73 -11.33
CA PHE A 235 -6.60 17.36 -10.00
C PHE A 235 -5.88 16.47 -8.98
N TRP A 236 -6.19 15.17 -8.95
CA TRP A 236 -5.52 14.23 -8.05
C TRP A 236 -4.00 14.21 -8.27
N ALA A 237 -3.55 14.11 -9.52
CA ALA A 237 -2.13 14.09 -9.86
C ALA A 237 -1.44 15.40 -9.49
N PHE A 238 -2.07 16.55 -9.80
CA PHE A 238 -1.54 17.86 -9.42
C PHE A 238 -1.32 17.98 -7.92
N PHE A 239 -2.33 17.66 -7.12
CA PHE A 239 -2.25 17.81 -5.67
C PHE A 239 -1.29 16.83 -5.00
N ASN A 240 -1.21 15.58 -5.47
CA ASN A 240 -0.24 14.62 -4.95
C ASN A 240 1.19 14.96 -5.38
N CYS A 241 1.39 15.41 -6.62
CA CYS A 241 2.69 15.88 -7.11
C CYS A 241 3.16 17.11 -6.33
N PHE A 242 2.26 18.08 -6.11
CA PHE A 242 2.54 19.25 -5.29
C PHE A 242 2.85 18.86 -3.84
N GLY A 243 2.05 17.97 -3.24
CA GLY A 243 2.25 17.49 -1.87
C GLY A 243 3.61 16.80 -1.69
N LEU A 244 4.00 15.95 -2.64
CA LEU A 244 5.30 15.28 -2.65
C LEU A 244 6.46 16.27 -2.73
N ASN A 245 6.42 17.20 -3.69
CA ASN A 245 7.47 18.21 -3.84
C ASN A 245 7.55 19.10 -2.59
N PHE A 246 6.41 19.54 -2.06
CA PHE A 246 6.37 20.35 -0.85
C PHE A 246 6.97 19.62 0.35
N GLU A 247 6.68 18.32 0.50
CA GLU A 247 7.29 17.47 1.53
C GLU A 247 8.81 17.38 1.38
N LEU A 248 9.31 17.12 0.17
CA LEU A 248 10.74 17.03 -0.13
C LEU A 248 11.46 18.36 0.14
N TRP A 249 10.89 19.48 -0.32
CA TRP A 249 11.44 20.81 -0.09
C TRP A 249 11.45 21.17 1.39
N THR A 250 10.36 20.83 2.10
CA THR A 250 10.27 21.03 3.55
C THR A 250 11.35 20.23 4.27
N ALA A 251 11.53 18.95 3.93
CA ALA A 251 12.60 18.12 4.48
C ALA A 251 13.99 18.74 4.24
N LYS A 252 14.22 19.28 3.03
CA LYS A 252 15.47 19.97 2.67
C LYS A 252 15.69 21.28 3.44
N VAL A 253 14.62 22.02 3.75
CA VAL A 253 14.72 23.22 4.60
C VAL A 253 15.05 22.83 6.04
N PHE A 254 14.45 21.76 6.57
CA PHE A 254 14.74 21.28 7.93
C PHE A 254 16.15 20.68 8.09
N SER A 255 16.79 20.25 7.00
CA SER A 255 18.20 19.81 7.03
C SER A 255 19.22 20.95 6.96
N MET A 256 18.78 22.20 6.78
CA MET A 256 19.65 23.39 6.79
C MET A 256 19.77 24.01 8.19
N GLU A 257 20.84 24.76 8.43
CA GLU A 257 20.97 25.59 9.63
C GLU A 257 20.03 26.81 9.57
N PRO A 258 19.43 27.24 10.70
CA PRO A 258 19.60 26.73 12.06
C PRO A 258 18.69 25.54 12.44
N PHE A 259 17.82 25.08 11.54
CA PHE A 259 16.81 24.07 11.83
C PHE A 259 17.40 22.70 12.17
N ALA A 260 18.46 22.30 11.47
CA ALA A 260 19.19 21.06 11.76
C ALA A 260 19.75 21.05 13.19
N SER A 261 20.38 22.14 13.63
CA SER A 261 20.86 22.29 15.01
C SER A 261 19.74 22.24 16.04
N PHE A 262 18.60 22.89 15.77
CA PHE A 262 17.43 22.83 16.66
C PHE A 262 16.84 21.43 16.77
N GLU A 263 16.80 20.68 15.66
CA GLU A 263 16.35 19.30 15.69
C GLU A 263 17.32 18.38 16.43
N ALA A 264 18.64 18.58 16.25
CA ALA A 264 19.67 17.83 16.98
C ALA A 264 19.68 18.11 18.49
N ALA A 265 19.30 19.32 18.91
CA ALA A 265 19.16 19.69 20.31
C ALA A 265 17.91 19.09 20.99
N MET A 266 17.00 18.50 20.21
CA MET A 266 15.73 17.98 20.67
C MET A 266 15.78 16.45 20.84
N SER A 267 15.07 15.92 21.84
CA SER A 267 14.93 14.47 21.95
C SER A 267 14.17 13.88 20.76
N GLU A 268 14.54 12.67 20.32
CA GLU A 268 13.88 11.97 19.22
C GLU A 268 12.36 11.84 19.42
N ALA A 269 11.94 11.65 20.68
CA ALA A 269 10.54 11.58 21.05
C ALA A 269 9.80 12.90 20.80
N MET A 270 10.43 14.05 21.09
CA MET A 270 9.82 15.35 20.84
C MET A 270 9.84 15.70 19.34
N SER A 271 10.93 15.41 18.62
CA SER A 271 10.98 15.61 17.16
C SER A 271 9.87 14.81 16.48
N ARG A 272 9.68 13.54 16.86
CA ARG A 272 8.58 12.70 16.36
C ARG A 272 7.21 13.31 16.62
N ARG A 273 6.98 13.90 17.80
CA ARG A 273 5.73 14.56 18.18
C ARG A 273 5.44 15.78 17.34
N ILE A 274 6.43 16.64 17.14
CA ILE A 274 6.29 17.82 16.28
C ILE A 274 6.04 17.39 14.84
N ARG A 275 6.83 16.46 14.31
CA ARG A 275 6.62 15.90 12.97
C ARG A 275 5.23 15.27 12.84
N ALA A 276 4.69 14.63 13.87
CA ALA A 276 3.35 14.04 13.84
C ALA A 276 2.26 15.11 13.65
N ILE A 277 2.44 16.33 14.17
CA ILE A 277 1.51 17.45 13.93
C ILE A 277 1.45 17.78 12.43
N PHE A 278 2.60 17.98 11.77
CA PHE A 278 2.66 18.24 10.33
C PHE A 278 2.09 17.07 9.51
N ASN A 279 2.42 15.84 9.91
CA ASN A 279 1.92 14.64 9.26
C ASN A 279 0.40 14.48 9.39
N THR A 280 -0.24 15.01 10.45
CA THR A 280 -1.71 15.08 10.56
C THR A 280 -2.31 15.89 9.41
N PHE A 281 -1.69 17.02 9.06
CA PHE A 281 -2.15 17.81 7.92
C PHE A 281 -1.90 17.08 6.60
N ASN A 282 -0.72 16.48 6.42
CA ASN A 282 -0.43 15.67 5.23
C ASN A 282 -1.42 14.52 5.05
N PHE A 283 -1.71 13.78 6.12
CA PHE A 283 -2.71 12.71 6.12
C PHE A 283 -4.07 13.21 5.62
N TRP A 284 -4.57 14.34 6.14
CA TRP A 284 -5.85 14.89 5.70
C TRP A 284 -5.82 15.36 4.24
N CYS A 285 -4.71 15.95 3.77
CA CYS A 285 -4.53 16.28 2.36
C CYS A 285 -4.60 15.02 1.48
N ILE A 286 -3.83 13.97 1.82
CA ILE A 286 -3.83 12.68 1.12
C ILE A 286 -5.24 12.08 1.11
N VAL A 287 -5.93 12.06 2.24
CA VAL A 287 -7.32 11.60 2.37
C VAL A 287 -8.24 12.37 1.43
N LEU A 288 -8.22 13.70 1.44
CA LEU A 288 -9.12 14.51 0.62
C LEU A 288 -8.86 14.34 -0.88
N TYR A 289 -7.59 14.26 -1.29
CA TYR A 289 -7.22 14.06 -2.69
C TYR A 289 -7.62 12.66 -3.19
N ASN A 290 -7.43 11.62 -2.38
CA ASN A 290 -7.87 10.27 -2.75
C ASN A 290 -9.38 10.12 -2.73
N LEU A 291 -10.08 10.74 -1.78
CA LEU A 291 -11.55 10.80 -1.80
C LEU A 291 -12.09 11.47 -3.06
N MET A 292 -11.39 12.48 -3.56
CA MET A 292 -11.77 13.18 -4.79
C MET A 292 -11.60 12.27 -6.00
N ALA A 293 -10.52 11.50 -6.04
CA ALA A 293 -10.27 10.51 -7.09
C ALA A 293 -11.30 9.38 -7.09
N LEU A 294 -11.71 8.91 -5.91
CA LEU A 294 -12.65 7.78 -5.76
C LEU A 294 -14.11 8.15 -5.99
N ASN A 295 -14.49 9.40 -5.67
CA ASN A 295 -15.89 9.82 -5.67
C ASN A 295 -16.12 10.96 -6.66
N SER A 296 -16.21 12.19 -6.16
CA SER A 296 -16.49 13.38 -6.95
C SER A 296 -15.96 14.62 -6.23
N LEU A 297 -15.78 15.70 -7.00
CA LEU A 297 -15.44 17.02 -6.46
C LEU A 297 -16.49 17.52 -5.47
N ASP A 298 -17.77 17.27 -5.73
CA ASP A 298 -18.87 17.73 -4.88
C ASP A 298 -18.89 17.02 -3.54
N PHE A 299 -18.61 15.72 -3.54
CA PHE A 299 -18.47 14.94 -2.31
C PHE A 299 -17.36 15.50 -1.42
N VAL A 300 -16.16 15.72 -1.97
CA VAL A 300 -15.02 16.21 -1.20
C VAL A 300 -15.21 17.65 -0.74
N LYS A 301 -15.81 18.53 -1.56
CA LYS A 301 -16.19 19.88 -1.14
C LYS A 301 -17.15 19.83 0.05
N LEU A 302 -18.12 18.93 0.04
CA LEU A 302 -19.07 18.76 1.15
C LEU A 302 -18.36 18.28 2.43
N VAL A 303 -17.54 17.22 2.33
CA VAL A 303 -16.75 16.68 3.45
C VAL A 303 -15.86 17.76 4.05
N THR A 304 -15.07 18.44 3.22
CA THR A 304 -14.14 19.51 3.64
C THR A 304 -14.88 20.66 4.31
N LYS A 305 -15.97 21.14 3.70
CA LYS A 305 -16.77 22.25 4.26
C LYS A 305 -17.37 21.89 5.60
N ARG A 306 -17.85 20.66 5.79
CA ARG A 306 -18.44 20.24 7.06
C ARG A 306 -17.38 20.02 8.13
N LEU A 307 -16.26 19.39 7.76
CA LEU A 307 -15.20 19.03 8.69
C LEU A 307 -14.37 20.23 9.17
N LEU A 308 -14.01 21.14 8.26
CA LEU A 308 -13.05 22.22 8.54
C LEU A 308 -13.70 23.58 8.76
N LEU A 309 -14.88 23.84 8.18
CA LEU A 309 -15.53 25.16 8.27
C LEU A 309 -16.75 25.14 9.19
N LYS A 310 -17.73 24.26 8.95
CA LYS A 310 -18.97 24.24 9.75
C LYS A 310 -18.80 23.58 11.11
N GLY A 311 -17.98 22.53 11.19
CA GLY A 311 -17.70 21.82 12.44
C GLY A 311 -16.63 22.51 13.30
N PHE A 312 -16.08 23.62 12.84
CA PHE A 312 -15.07 24.36 13.59
C PHE A 312 -15.69 25.09 14.80
N PRO A 313 -15.08 25.06 15.99
CA PRO A 313 -13.78 24.43 16.29
C PRO A 313 -13.88 22.97 16.78
N ILE A 314 -15.01 22.55 17.36
CA ILE A 314 -15.09 21.32 18.15
C ILE A 314 -14.81 20.07 17.30
N THR A 315 -15.58 19.86 16.23
CA THR A 315 -15.42 18.70 15.35
C THR A 315 -14.05 18.69 14.70
N THR A 316 -13.59 19.84 14.21
CA THR A 316 -12.28 19.97 13.57
C THR A 316 -11.14 19.60 14.53
N VAL A 317 -11.14 20.15 15.75
CA VAL A 317 -10.11 19.87 16.75
C VAL A 317 -10.13 18.41 17.18
N ILE A 318 -11.31 17.83 17.43
CA ILE A 318 -11.42 16.41 17.79
C ILE A 318 -10.87 15.53 16.66
N VAL A 319 -11.24 15.80 15.42
CA VAL A 319 -10.79 15.00 14.28
C VAL A 319 -9.27 15.11 14.09
N MET A 320 -8.72 16.33 14.15
CA MET A 320 -7.26 16.53 14.08
C MET A 320 -6.53 15.85 15.23
N PHE A 321 -7.08 15.90 16.45
CA PHE A 321 -6.50 15.23 17.61
C PHE A 321 -6.53 13.71 17.48
N VAL A 322 -7.65 13.13 17.05
CA VAL A 322 -7.77 11.68 16.80
C VAL A 322 -6.80 11.24 15.70
N THR A 323 -6.69 11.99 14.61
CA THR A 323 -5.72 11.70 13.55
C THR A 323 -4.28 11.84 14.03
N TYR A 324 -3.97 12.84 14.86
CA TYR A 324 -2.66 12.97 15.48
C TYR A 324 -2.31 11.75 16.33
N CYS A 325 -3.24 11.28 17.16
CA CYS A 325 -3.06 10.07 17.95
C CYS A 325 -2.85 8.83 17.06
N LEU A 326 -3.62 8.71 15.97
CA LEU A 326 -3.44 7.64 14.98
C LEU A 326 -2.02 7.66 14.38
N ILE A 327 -1.57 8.82 13.93
CA ILE A 327 -0.23 8.98 13.34
C ILE A 327 0.87 8.69 14.37
N GLN A 328 0.69 9.09 15.63
CA GLN A 328 1.62 8.73 16.69
C GLN A 328 1.75 7.22 16.86
N VAL A 329 0.63 6.51 16.85
CA VAL A 329 0.61 5.04 16.92
C VAL A 329 1.29 4.43 15.71
N ILE A 330 1.04 4.93 14.49
CA ILE A 330 1.69 4.45 13.27
C ILE A 330 3.20 4.65 13.36
N LYS A 331 3.66 5.86 13.70
CA LYS A 331 5.10 6.17 13.82
C LYS A 331 5.79 5.35 14.90
N GLU A 332 5.13 5.10 16.03
CA GLU A 332 5.68 4.23 17.08
C GLU A 332 5.73 2.77 16.64
N ARG A 333 4.75 2.30 15.88
CA ARG A 333 4.77 0.96 15.29
C ARG A 333 5.92 0.81 14.30
N GLU A 334 6.11 1.77 13.39
CA GLU A 334 7.19 1.76 12.42
C GLU A 334 8.57 1.82 13.10
N ARG A 335 8.71 2.63 14.15
CA ARG A 335 9.94 2.67 14.98
C ARG A 335 10.24 1.31 15.61
N ARG A 336 9.23 0.66 16.20
CA ARG A 336 9.39 -0.67 16.82
C ARG A 336 9.75 -1.73 15.78
N GLN A 337 9.16 -1.66 14.59
CA GLN A 337 9.50 -2.57 13.51
C GLN A 337 10.95 -2.38 13.06
N ALA A 338 11.40 -1.12 12.89
CA ALA A 338 12.79 -0.83 12.53
C ALA A 338 13.81 -1.40 13.55
N LEU A 339 13.50 -1.33 14.84
CA LEU A 339 14.35 -1.92 15.91
C LEU A 339 14.37 -3.45 15.93
N ILE A 340 13.31 -4.10 15.41
CA ILE A 340 13.27 -5.56 15.28
C ILE A 340 14.10 -6.00 14.07
N ASP A 341 13.99 -5.24 12.98
CA ASP A 341 14.68 -5.55 11.73
C ASP A 341 16.19 -5.27 11.81
N ASP A 342 16.62 -4.31 12.64
CA ASP A 342 18.02 -3.97 12.91
C ASP A 342 18.26 -3.80 14.43
N PRO A 343 18.53 -4.89 15.17
CA PRO A 343 18.81 -4.80 16.60
C PRO A 343 20.19 -4.17 16.83
N ASP A 344 20.27 -3.19 17.73
CA ASP A 344 21.53 -2.53 18.10
C ASP A 344 22.64 -3.56 18.38
N PRO A 345 23.88 -3.32 17.92
CA PRO A 345 25.01 -4.19 18.23
C PRO A 345 25.12 -4.40 19.74
N LEU A 346 25.08 -5.66 20.17
CA LEU A 346 25.27 -5.99 21.58
C LEU A 346 26.58 -5.36 22.07
N PRO A 347 26.60 -4.73 23.26
CA PRO A 347 27.84 -4.22 23.82
C PRO A 347 28.86 -5.38 23.91
N PRO A 348 30.15 -5.12 23.61
CA PRO A 348 31.18 -6.16 23.63
C PRO A 348 31.16 -6.87 24.98
N ALA A 349 31.18 -8.20 24.94
CA ALA A 349 31.22 -9.02 26.15
C ALA A 349 32.35 -8.53 27.07
N PRO A 350 32.09 -8.35 28.37
CA PRO A 350 33.12 -7.90 29.29
C PRO A 350 34.32 -8.84 29.21
N PRO A 351 35.56 -8.32 29.21
CA PRO A 351 36.74 -9.13 29.02
C PRO A 351 36.78 -10.23 30.07
N LEU A 352 36.89 -11.47 29.58
CA LEU A 352 37.09 -12.68 30.35
C LEU A 352 38.50 -12.68 30.96
N ASN A 353 38.84 -11.70 31.80
CA ASN A 353 40.05 -11.59 32.61
C ASN A 353 40.01 -10.29 33.45
N ALA A 354 39.00 -10.12 34.30
CA ALA A 354 39.12 -9.23 35.44
C ALA A 354 39.40 -10.11 36.66
N ALA A 355 40.68 -10.18 37.04
CA ALA A 355 41.15 -10.87 38.22
C ALA A 355 40.30 -10.47 39.44
N THR A 356 39.83 -11.48 40.15
CA THR A 356 39.26 -11.43 41.48
C THR A 356 40.16 -10.62 42.43
N PRO A 357 39.66 -9.59 43.14
CA PRO A 357 40.31 -9.11 44.33
C PRO A 357 40.05 -10.11 45.46
N THR A 358 41.14 -10.68 45.97
CA THR A 358 41.19 -11.47 47.21
C THR A 358 40.65 -10.64 48.38
N CYS A 359 39.66 -11.18 49.10
CA CYS A 359 39.22 -10.67 50.39
C CYS A 359 39.60 -11.69 51.48
N PRO A 360 40.22 -11.31 52.62
CA PRO A 360 40.56 -12.25 53.69
C PRO A 360 39.33 -12.67 54.51
N PRO A 361 39.37 -13.81 55.21
CA PRO A 361 38.18 -14.46 55.74
C PRO A 361 37.88 -14.03 57.18
N THR A 362 36.61 -13.78 57.54
CA THR A 362 36.12 -14.16 58.88
C THR A 362 34.60 -14.33 58.96
N ALA A 363 34.22 -15.54 59.43
CA ALA A 363 33.04 -15.94 60.22
C ALA A 363 31.60 -15.71 59.70
N ALA A 364 30.95 -16.82 59.36
CA ALA A 364 29.52 -17.05 59.55
C ALA A 364 29.28 -17.73 60.94
N PRO A 365 28.06 -18.11 61.36
CA PRO A 365 26.71 -17.81 60.83
C PRO A 365 25.66 -17.47 61.93
N GLN A 366 24.49 -16.91 61.56
CA GLN A 366 23.24 -17.30 62.23
C GLN A 366 21.98 -17.02 61.42
N ALA A 367 21.08 -18.01 61.48
CA ALA A 367 19.82 -18.14 60.76
C ALA A 367 18.62 -17.63 61.57
N ALA A 368 17.61 -17.09 60.89
CA ALA A 368 16.19 -17.05 61.29
C ALA A 368 15.38 -16.67 60.03
N ALA A 369 14.64 -17.58 59.39
CA ALA A 369 13.33 -18.15 59.74
C ALA A 369 12.13 -17.27 59.32
N ASP A 370 11.20 -17.91 58.61
CA ASP A 370 9.93 -17.46 58.05
C ASP A 370 9.05 -16.57 58.96
N SER A 371 8.25 -15.69 58.35
CA SER A 371 6.83 -15.62 58.72
C SER A 371 5.92 -15.08 57.61
N SER A 372 4.87 -15.87 57.37
CA SER A 372 3.65 -15.68 56.58
C SER A 372 2.81 -14.45 57.00
N LYS A 373 2.11 -13.81 56.05
CA LYS A 373 0.63 -13.71 55.96
C LYS A 373 0.12 -12.57 55.07
N GLU A 374 -0.57 -12.98 54.01
CA GLU A 374 -1.91 -12.52 53.58
C GLU A 374 -2.63 -11.46 54.43
N LYS A 375 -3.07 -10.36 53.80
CA LYS A 375 -4.47 -9.87 53.93
C LYS A 375 -4.86 -8.91 52.81
N ALA A 376 -6.04 -9.18 52.23
CA ALA A 376 -6.79 -8.34 51.32
C ALA A 376 -7.54 -7.23 52.07
N GLU A 377 -7.73 -6.08 51.40
CA GLU A 377 -9.06 -5.48 51.13
C GLU A 377 -8.99 -4.59 49.90
#